data_AF-A0A392SV60-F1
#
_entry.id   AF-A0A392SV60-F1
#
_cell.length_a   1.000
_cell.length_b   1.000
_cell.length_c   1.000
_cell.angle_alpha   90.00
_cell.angle_beta   90.00
_cell.angle_gamma   90.00
#
_symmetry.space_group_name_H-M   'P 1'
#
loop_
_entity.id
_entity.type
_entity.pdbx_description
1 polymer ?
#
loop_
_entity_poly.entity_id
_entity_poly.type
_entity_poly.pdbx_seq_one_letter_code
_entity_poly.pdbx_strand_id
1 'polypeptide(L)' 'MDFVGGLPKTVKGNEVIWVIVDRLTKSAHFMAIKTDRDPRFTSRFWESLQEALGTKLRL' A
#
# COMPACT_ATOMS: atom_id res chain seq x y z
N MET A 1 -4.19 -4.07 -2.07
CA MET A 1 -2.94 -3.30 -1.98
C MET A 1 -2.31 -3.60 -0.65
N ASP A 2 -1.00 -3.43 -0.51
CA ASP A 2 -0.30 -3.72 0.75
C ASP A 2 0.87 -2.76 0.98
N PHE A 3 1.35 -2.65 2.22
CA PHE A 3 2.52 -1.85 2.59
C PHE A 3 3.60 -2.70 3.24
N VAL A 4 4.81 -2.60 2.71
CA VAL A 4 6.00 -3.22 3.29
C VAL A 4 6.83 -2.12 3.96
N GLY A 5 6.74 -2.04 5.29
CA GLY A 5 7.51 -1.11 6.11
C GLY A 5 8.74 -1.74 6.77
N GLY A 6 9.47 -0.94 7.56
CA GLY A 6 10.66 -1.41 8.28
C GLY A 6 11.93 -1.49 7.42
N LEU A 7 11.94 -0.82 6.27
CA LEU A 7 13.09 -0.78 5.38
C LEU A 7 14.11 0.28 5.82
N PRO A 8 15.40 0.12 5.49
CA PRO A 8 16.39 1.16 5.70
C PRO A 8 15.98 2.45 5.00
N LYS A 9 16.09 3.57 5.73
CA LYS A 9 15.69 4.88 5.21
C LYS A 9 16.63 5.31 4.08
N THR A 10 16.06 5.61 2.92
CA THR A 10 16.81 6.18 1.80
C THR A 10 17.23 7.62 2.07
N VAL A 11 18.18 8.16 1.31
CA VAL A 11 18.59 9.59 1.37
C VAL A 11 17.40 10.54 1.18
N LYS A 12 16.39 10.12 0.39
CA LYS A 12 15.16 10.88 0.15
C LYS A 12 14.14 10.75 1.28
N GLY A 13 14.38 9.90 2.28
CA GLY A 13 13.53 9.69 3.45
C GLY A 13 12.47 8.59 3.28
N ASN A 14 12.47 7.85 2.17
CA ASN A 14 11.55 6.74 1.96
C ASN A 14 11.98 5.52 2.79
N GLU A 15 11.01 4.85 3.42
CA GLU A 15 11.24 3.69 4.30
C GLU A 15 10.09 2.64 4.23
N VAL A 16 9.12 2.86 3.34
CA VAL A 16 7.98 1.97 3.10
C VAL A 16 7.77 1.80 1.60
N ILE A 17 7.38 0.59 1.18
CA ILE A 17 6.96 0.28 -0.20
C ILE A 17 5.45 0.06 -0.20
N TRP A 18 4.74 0.79 -1.06
CA TRP A 18 3.34 0.55 -1.39
C TRP A 18 3.24 -0.38 -2.59
N VAL A 19 2.53 -1.50 -2.42
CA VAL A 19 2.36 -2.55 -3.42
C VAL A 19 0.92 -2.56 -3.93
N ILE A 20 0.77 -2.37 -5.24
CA ILE A 20 -0.51 -2.46 -5.95
C ILE A 20 -0.42 -3.58 -6.97
N VAL A 21 -1.25 -4.62 -6.80
CA VAL A 21 -1.34 -5.74 -7.75
C VAL A 21 -2.58 -5.57 -8.60
N ASP A 22 -2.39 -5.49 -9.92
CA ASP A 22 -3.51 -5.49 -10.86
C ASP A 22 -3.89 -6.94 -11.21
N ARG A 23 -5.18 -7.27 -11.00
CA ARG A 23 -5.67 -8.63 -11.23
C ARG A 23 -5.83 -8.95 -12.70
N LEU A 24 -6.03 -7.93 -13.56
CA LEU A 24 -6.28 -8.10 -14.98
C LEU A 24 -4.99 -8.44 -15.75
N THR A 25 -3.96 -7.61 -15.56
CA THR A 25 -2.66 -7.77 -16.24
C THR A 25 -1.70 -8.66 -15.46
N LYS A 26 -2.04 -9.04 -14.22
CA LYS A 26 -1.15 -9.75 -13.28
C LYS A 26 0.15 -9.00 -12.98
N SER A 27 0.18 -7.68 -13.22
CA SER A 27 1.33 -6.84 -12.92
C SER A 27 1.30 -6.31 -11.49
N ALA A 28 2.48 -6.05 -10.92
CA ALA A 28 2.65 -5.42 -9.63
C ALA A 28 3.36 -4.08 -9.80
N HIS A 29 2.81 -3.05 -9.16
CA HIS A 29 3.37 -1.69 -9.13
C HIS A 29 3.89 -1.41 -7.73
N PHE A 30 5.12 -0.90 -7.65
CA PHE A 30 5.82 -0.61 -6.39
C PHE A 30 6.12 0.88 -6.30
N MET A 31 5.71 1.50 -5.21
CA MET A 31 5.96 2.92 -4.95
C MET A 31 6.65 3.10 -3.59
N ALA A 32 7.82 3.74 -3.59
CA ALA A 32 8.52 4.09 -2.36
C ALA A 32 7.89 5.34 -1.73
N ILE A 33 7.52 5.26 -0.46
CA ILE A 33 6.91 6.35 0.29
C ILE A 33 7.69 6.65 1.58
N LYS A 34 7.51 7.87 2.07
CA LYS A 34 8.01 8.35 3.35
C LYS A 34 6.98 8.06 4.45
N THR A 35 7.42 7.77 5.67
CA THR A 35 6.53 7.48 6.82
C THR A 35 5.79 8.68 7.38
N ASP A 36 6.20 9.91 7.02
CA ASP A 36 5.44 11.13 7.34
C ASP A 36 4.01 11.08 6.75
N ARG A 37 3.81 10.30 5.69
CA ARG A 37 2.51 9.91 5.15
C ARG A 37 2.11 8.61 5.85
N ASP A 38 1.30 8.68 6.91
CA ASP A 38 0.94 7.51 7.74
C ASP A 38 0.44 6.35 6.84
N PRO A 39 1.25 5.29 6.62
CA PRO A 39 0.89 4.19 5.74
C PRO A 39 -0.35 3.43 6.26
N ARG A 40 -0.59 3.51 7.57
CA ARG A 40 -1.74 2.89 8.24
C ARG A 40 -3.03 3.66 7.96
N PHE A 41 -2.96 4.98 7.78
CA PHE A 41 -4.12 5.74 7.33
C PHE A 41 -4.53 5.29 5.92
N THR A 42 -3.57 5.16 5.01
CA THR A 42 -3.84 4.69 3.65
C THR A 42 -4.32 3.24 3.61
N SER A 43 -3.81 2.34 4.47
CA SER A 43 -4.32 0.96 4.55
C SER A 43 -5.76 0.92 5.06
N ARG A 44 -6.07 1.62 6.17
CA ARG A 44 -7.43 1.67 6.73
C ARG A 44 -8.42 2.30 5.76
N PHE A 45 -8.07 3.43 5.13
CA PHE A 45 -8.91 4.06 4.12
C PHE A 45 -9.24 3.08 3.00
N TRP A 46 -8.25 2.33 2.53
CA TRP A 46 -8.43 1.40 1.43
C TRP A 46 -9.18 0.12 1.83
N GLU A 47 -8.99 -0.37 3.04
CA GLU A 47 -9.82 -1.43 3.62
C GLU A 47 -11.29 -0.98 3.66
N SER A 48 -11.58 0.20 4.21
CA SER A 48 -12.94 0.77 4.24
C SER A 48 -13.51 1.03 2.84
N LEU A 49 -12.68 1.49 1.89
CA LEU A 49 -13.11 1.69 0.51
C LEU A 49 -13.48 0.36 -0.15
N GLN A 50 -12.69 -0.70 0.08
CA GLN A 50 -12.98 -2.01 -0.45
C GLN A 50 -14.26 -2.62 0.15
N GLU A 51 -14.48 -2.43 1.45
CA GLU A 51 -15.73 -2.82 2.10
C GLU A 51 -16.92 -2.07 1.50
N ALA A 52 -16.81 -0.75 1.33
CA ALA A 52 -17.86 0.08 0.75
C ALA A 52 -18.19 -0.30 -0.70
N LEU A 53 -17.18 -0.70 -1.48
CA LEU A 53 -17.34 -1.16 -2.86
C LEU A 53 -17.79 -2.64 -2.96
N GLY A 54 -17.97 -3.34 -1.83
CA GLY A 54 -18.35 -4.75 -1.78
C GLY A 54 -17.26 -5.69 -2.30
N THR A 55 -16.04 -5.20 -2.52
CA THR A 55 -14.91 -6.00 -2.97
C THR A 55 -14.29 -6.69 -1.77
N LYS A 56 -14.81 -7.87 -1.42
CA LYS A 56 -14.26 -8.69 -0.33
C LYS A 56 -12.94 -9.31 -0.78
N LEU A 57 -11.82 -8.65 -0.50
CA LEU A 57 -10.50 -9.29 -0.56
C LEU A 57 -10.43 -10.24 0.63
N ARG A 58 -10.66 -11.54 0.37
CA ARG A 58 -10.34 -12.59 1.34
C ARG A 58 -8.82 -12.56 1.50
N LEU A 59 -8.34 -12.07 2.64
CA LEU A 59 -6.98 -12.28 3.14
C LEU A 59 -6.90 -13.67 3.75
#